data_AF-A0A0G0ED28-F1
#
_entry.id   AF-A0A0G0ED28-F1
#
_cell.length_a   1.000
_cell.length_b   1.000
_cell.length_c   1.000
_cell.angle_alpha   90.00
_cell.angle_beta   90.00
_cell.angle_gamma   90.00
#
_symmetry.space_group_name_H-M   'P 1'
#
loop_
_entity.id
_entity.type
_entity.pdbx_description
1 polymer ?
#
loop_
_entity_poly.entity_id
_entity_poly.type
_entity_poly.pdbx_seq_one_letter_code
_entity_poly.pdbx_strand_id
1 'polypeptide(L)'
;MRKIFLSILVFGLLCIPTVVFAQEDMVIAPSPTEEEEVTVPISPESPFYFLTSIYESIDMALTFDDEAKLEKAILFADRRVAEMDIVAESGDEAKLEKLQEKYEKHIQTAEKIAAKNQEKEQEMIQTIVKAQEKHVLKLKDVAEKVPLKAKENIDRVIGNAELKISNANSDNSQSDSQGGNSDSGNGESSDNGQAGDSDSGGSGSNGSGN
;
A
#
# COMPACT_ATOMS: atom_id res chain seq x y z
N MET A 1 31.01 -36.66 -35.51
CA MET A 1 29.62 -36.83 -35.01
C MET A 1 29.11 -35.50 -34.45
N ARG A 2 28.57 -34.60 -35.29
CA ARG A 2 28.12 -33.24 -34.89
C ARG A 2 26.87 -32.80 -35.69
N LYS A 3 25.96 -33.73 -36.02
CA LYS A 3 24.79 -33.42 -36.87
C LYS A 3 23.46 -33.95 -36.34
N ILE A 4 23.41 -34.39 -35.07
CA ILE A 4 22.19 -35.01 -34.52
C ILE A 4 21.42 -34.05 -33.60
N PHE A 5 22.04 -32.97 -33.12
CA PHE A 5 21.38 -31.98 -32.26
C PHE A 5 20.56 -30.92 -33.01
N LEU A 6 20.61 -30.89 -34.35
CA LEU A 6 19.87 -29.93 -35.17
C LEU A 6 18.52 -30.48 -35.70
N SER A 7 18.11 -31.68 -35.28
CA SER A 7 16.88 -32.32 -35.79
C SER A 7 15.69 -32.26 -34.83
N ILE A 8 15.89 -31.86 -33.57
CA ILE A 8 14.80 -31.70 -32.58
C ILE A 8 14.18 -30.30 -32.66
N LEU A 9 14.88 -29.32 -33.28
CA LEU A 9 14.38 -27.96 -33.46
C LEU A 9 13.35 -27.81 -34.60
N VAL A 10 13.17 -28.82 -35.46
CA VAL A 10 12.31 -28.72 -36.66
C VAL A 10 11.07 -29.63 -36.59
N PHE A 11 10.99 -30.57 -35.64
CA PHE A 11 9.85 -31.50 -35.54
C PHE A 11 8.83 -31.14 -34.43
N GLY A 12 9.05 -30.04 -33.71
CA GLY A 12 8.13 -29.51 -32.69
C GLY A 12 7.29 -28.31 -33.14
N LEU A 13 7.25 -28.03 -34.45
CA LEU A 13 6.53 -26.89 -35.06
C LEU A 13 5.38 -27.36 -35.98
N LEU A 14 4.72 -28.48 -35.66
CA LEU A 14 3.66 -28.99 -36.53
C LEU A 14 2.59 -29.80 -35.78
N CYS A 15 1.99 -29.21 -34.73
CA CYS A 15 0.68 -29.58 -34.19
C CYS A 15 0.22 -28.49 -33.21
N ILE A 16 -0.17 -27.33 -33.74
CA ILE A 16 -0.97 -26.38 -32.96
C ILE A 16 -2.43 -26.80 -33.16
N PRO A 17 -3.12 -27.39 -32.16
CA PRO A 17 -4.56 -27.46 -32.23
C PRO A 17 -5.08 -26.01 -32.28
N THR A 18 -5.70 -25.65 -33.40
CA THR A 18 -6.46 -24.41 -33.53
C THR A 18 -7.61 -24.49 -32.56
N VAL A 19 -7.43 -23.97 -31.34
CA VAL A 19 -8.53 -23.70 -30.44
C VAL A 19 -9.26 -22.52 -31.05
N VAL A 20 -10.34 -22.82 -31.77
CA VAL A 20 -11.33 -21.83 -32.18
C VAL A 20 -11.96 -21.32 -30.89
N PHE A 21 -11.53 -20.14 -30.45
CA PHE A 21 -12.30 -19.38 -29.48
C PHE A 21 -13.58 -18.94 -30.19
N ALA A 22 -14.66 -19.66 -29.95
CA ALA A 22 -16.00 -19.09 -30.10
C ALA A 22 -16.09 -17.96 -29.07
N GLN A 23 -15.77 -16.74 -29.48
CA GLN A 23 -16.19 -15.56 -28.73
C GLN A 23 -17.70 -15.46 -28.94
N GLU A 24 -18.44 -15.90 -27.93
CA GLU A 24 -19.82 -15.46 -27.78
C GLU A 24 -19.76 -13.95 -27.56
N ASP A 25 -20.11 -13.22 -28.62
CA ASP A 25 -20.22 -11.78 -28.68
C ASP A 25 -21.39 -11.35 -27.77
N MET A 26 -21.11 -11.27 -26.47
CA MET A 26 -22.03 -10.63 -25.53
C MET A 26 -21.86 -9.12 -25.70
N VAL A 27 -22.66 -8.57 -26.60
CA VAL A 27 -22.89 -7.14 -26.77
C VAL A 27 -23.46 -6.60 -25.45
N ILE A 28 -22.58 -6.14 -24.57
CA ILE A 28 -22.95 -5.27 -23.45
C ILE A 28 -22.87 -3.86 -23.99
N ALA A 29 -24.04 -3.28 -24.22
CA ALA A 29 -24.20 -1.87 -24.54
C ALA A 29 -23.51 -1.01 -23.46
N PRO A 30 -22.69 -0.01 -23.82
CA PRO A 30 -22.11 0.91 -22.85
C PRO A 30 -23.23 1.80 -22.30
N SER A 31 -23.66 1.54 -21.08
CA SER A 31 -24.45 2.48 -20.28
C SER A 31 -23.48 3.50 -19.65
N PRO A 32 -23.68 4.81 -19.80
CA PRO A 32 -22.77 5.82 -19.30
C PRO A 32 -23.04 6.09 -17.82
N THR A 33 -22.26 5.48 -16.94
CA THR A 33 -21.99 5.95 -15.56
C THR A 33 -20.68 5.31 -15.13
N GLU A 34 -19.57 5.97 -15.43
CA GLU A 34 -18.22 5.51 -15.11
C GLU A 34 -17.92 5.74 -13.63
N GLU A 35 -18.41 4.85 -12.78
CA GLU A 35 -17.71 4.50 -11.55
C GLU A 35 -16.84 3.28 -11.90
N GLU A 36 -15.52 3.41 -11.90
CA GLU A 36 -14.61 2.27 -12.13
C GLU A 36 -14.85 1.20 -11.06
N GLU A 37 -15.67 0.21 -11.41
CA GLU A 37 -15.94 -0.94 -10.54
C GLU A 37 -14.67 -1.80 -10.46
N VAL A 38 -14.14 -1.95 -9.24
CA VAL A 38 -12.95 -2.75 -8.99
C VAL A 38 -13.28 -4.22 -9.23
N THR A 39 -12.73 -4.79 -10.30
CA THR A 39 -12.95 -6.21 -10.62
C THR A 39 -12.21 -7.12 -9.65
N VAL A 40 -12.89 -8.17 -9.16
CA VAL A 40 -12.33 -9.26 -8.35
C VAL A 40 -12.21 -10.52 -9.23
N PRO A 41 -11.01 -10.86 -9.77
CA PRO A 41 -10.88 -11.92 -10.77
C PRO A 41 -11.22 -13.33 -10.25
N ILE A 42 -10.92 -13.60 -8.97
CA ILE A 42 -11.23 -14.88 -8.31
C ILE A 42 -11.87 -14.54 -6.97
N SER A 43 -13.12 -14.99 -6.79
CA SER A 43 -13.86 -14.79 -5.54
C SER A 43 -13.11 -15.40 -4.34
N PRO A 44 -13.14 -14.75 -3.16
CA PRO A 44 -12.55 -15.27 -1.92
C PRO A 44 -13.27 -16.52 -1.39
N GLU A 45 -14.42 -16.88 -1.95
CA GLU A 45 -15.12 -18.15 -1.69
C GLU A 45 -14.62 -19.30 -2.57
N SER A 46 -13.82 -19.02 -3.60
CA SER A 46 -13.32 -20.03 -4.53
C SER A 46 -12.19 -20.87 -3.93
N PRO A 47 -12.15 -22.20 -4.15
CA PRO A 47 -11.01 -23.05 -3.75
C PRO A 47 -9.71 -22.68 -4.47
N PHE A 48 -9.78 -21.94 -5.57
CA PHE A 48 -8.63 -21.49 -6.34
C PHE A 48 -8.12 -20.08 -5.95
N TYR A 49 -8.70 -19.46 -4.92
CA TYR A 49 -8.34 -18.11 -4.48
C TYR A 49 -6.86 -17.94 -4.11
N PHE A 50 -6.18 -19.03 -3.73
CA PHE A 50 -4.73 -18.98 -3.47
C PHE A 50 -3.91 -18.54 -4.69
N LEU A 51 -4.43 -18.74 -5.92
CA LEU A 51 -3.79 -18.27 -7.16
C LEU A 51 -3.73 -16.74 -7.23
N THR A 52 -4.68 -16.04 -6.61
CA THR A 52 -4.69 -14.56 -6.54
C THR A 52 -3.40 -14.06 -5.90
N SER A 53 -3.03 -14.59 -4.74
CA SER A 53 -1.79 -14.18 -4.04
C SER A 53 -0.53 -14.51 -4.84
N ILE A 54 -0.51 -15.62 -5.58
CA ILE A 54 0.63 -16.00 -6.43
C ILE A 54 0.77 -15.01 -7.59
N TYR A 55 -0.33 -14.72 -8.28
CA TYR A 55 -0.36 -13.77 -9.37
C TYR A 55 0.07 -12.37 -8.90
N GLU A 56 -0.50 -11.87 -7.80
CA GLU A 56 -0.14 -10.56 -7.24
C GLU A 56 1.35 -10.47 -6.88
N SER A 57 1.93 -11.56 -6.36
CA SER A 57 3.36 -11.61 -6.03
C SER A 57 4.24 -11.57 -7.28
N ILE A 58 3.87 -12.31 -8.33
CA ILE A 58 4.59 -12.31 -9.62
C ILE A 58 4.47 -10.94 -10.27
N ASP A 59 3.25 -10.38 -10.31
CA ASP A 59 2.98 -9.10 -10.95
C ASP A 59 3.71 -7.96 -10.25
N MET A 60 3.77 -7.97 -8.91
CA MET A 60 4.57 -7.04 -8.14
C MET A 60 6.09 -7.21 -8.38
N ALA A 61 6.57 -8.46 -8.48
CA ALA A 61 7.99 -8.74 -8.69
C ALA A 61 8.50 -8.36 -10.10
N LEU A 62 7.63 -8.43 -11.11
CA LEU A 62 7.94 -8.07 -12.49
C LEU A 62 7.70 -6.60 -12.81
N THR A 63 7.09 -5.85 -11.90
CA THR A 63 7.00 -4.40 -12.01
C THR A 63 8.29 -3.82 -11.46
N PHE A 64 8.94 -2.92 -12.20
CA PHE A 64 10.23 -2.34 -11.79
C PHE A 64 10.09 -0.89 -11.36
N ASP A 65 9.23 -0.15 -12.03
CA ASP A 65 8.93 1.25 -11.74
C ASP A 65 8.19 1.41 -10.41
N ASP A 66 8.59 2.41 -9.62
CA ASP A 66 8.06 2.61 -8.27
C ASP A 66 6.64 3.16 -8.27
N GLU A 67 6.28 4.04 -9.21
CA GLU A 67 4.90 4.53 -9.35
C GLU A 67 3.97 3.39 -9.73
N ALA A 68 4.34 2.61 -10.75
CA ALA A 68 3.55 1.45 -11.18
C ALA A 68 3.43 0.39 -10.07
N LYS A 69 4.48 0.18 -9.26
CA LYS A 69 4.38 -0.72 -8.09
C LYS A 69 3.43 -0.18 -7.02
N LEU A 70 3.47 1.12 -6.77
CA LEU A 70 2.58 1.77 -5.82
C LEU A 70 1.13 1.66 -6.27
N GLU A 71 0.85 1.93 -7.55
CA GLU A 71 -0.48 1.77 -8.15
C GLU A 71 -0.97 0.32 -8.03
N LYS A 72 -0.10 -0.67 -8.28
CA LYS A 72 -0.44 -2.09 -8.09
C LYS A 72 -0.72 -2.43 -6.63
N ALA A 73 0.05 -1.88 -5.69
CA ALA A 73 -0.21 -2.08 -4.27
C ALA A 73 -1.57 -1.50 -3.89
N ILE A 74 -1.91 -0.32 -4.37
CA ILE A 74 -3.24 0.31 -4.19
C ILE A 74 -4.33 -0.56 -4.83
N LEU A 75 -4.16 -1.01 -6.07
CA LEU A 75 -5.10 -1.89 -6.76
C LEU A 75 -5.37 -3.19 -6.00
N PHE A 76 -4.33 -3.78 -5.38
CA PHE A 76 -4.53 -4.98 -4.57
C PHE A 76 -5.27 -4.68 -3.27
N ALA A 77 -5.06 -3.49 -2.67
CA ALA A 77 -5.85 -3.01 -1.54
C ALA A 77 -7.32 -2.76 -1.94
N ASP A 78 -7.58 -2.12 -3.10
CA ASP A 78 -8.92 -1.94 -3.68
C ASP A 78 -9.65 -3.28 -3.79
N ARG A 79 -8.96 -4.30 -4.31
CA ARG A 79 -9.51 -5.66 -4.42
C ARG A 79 -9.83 -6.25 -3.06
N ARG A 80 -9.00 -6.04 -2.04
CA ARG A 80 -9.30 -6.56 -0.69
C ARG A 80 -10.59 -5.94 -0.14
N VAL A 81 -10.81 -4.64 -0.35
CA VAL A 81 -12.06 -3.97 0.09
C VAL A 81 -13.26 -4.52 -0.67
N ALA A 82 -13.16 -4.72 -1.99
CA ALA A 82 -14.22 -5.34 -2.79
C ALA A 82 -14.49 -6.80 -2.36
N GLU A 83 -13.45 -7.56 -2.02
CA GLU A 83 -13.60 -8.92 -1.51
C GLU A 83 -14.25 -8.96 -0.12
N MET A 84 -13.97 -7.99 0.75
CA MET A 84 -14.66 -7.86 2.04
C MET A 84 -16.16 -7.63 1.84
N ASP A 85 -16.55 -6.87 0.81
CA ASP A 85 -17.96 -6.68 0.46
C ASP A 85 -18.63 -7.98 0.03
N ILE A 86 -17.97 -8.79 -0.80
CA ILE A 86 -18.47 -10.10 -1.24
C ILE A 86 -18.75 -11.03 -0.05
N VAL A 87 -17.93 -10.98 0.99
CA VAL A 87 -18.05 -11.87 2.15
C VAL A 87 -18.75 -11.23 3.35
N ALA A 88 -19.21 -9.99 3.23
CA ALA A 88 -19.72 -9.23 4.36
C ALA A 88 -20.92 -9.92 5.02
N GLU A 89 -21.87 -10.39 4.21
CA GLU A 89 -23.11 -11.02 4.68
C GLU A 89 -22.90 -12.44 5.25
N SER A 90 -21.83 -13.14 4.83
CA SER A 90 -21.59 -14.52 5.28
C SER A 90 -21.20 -14.59 6.75
N GLY A 91 -20.71 -13.47 7.31
CA GLY A 91 -20.27 -13.40 8.70
C GLY A 91 -19.04 -14.24 9.01
N ASP A 92 -18.30 -14.70 7.99
CA ASP A 92 -17.03 -15.42 8.17
C ASP A 92 -15.95 -14.46 8.67
N GLU A 93 -15.92 -14.27 9.98
CA GLU A 93 -14.97 -13.40 10.69
C GLU A 93 -13.52 -13.73 10.35
N ALA A 94 -13.17 -15.02 10.24
CA ALA A 94 -11.80 -15.44 9.96
C ALA A 94 -11.38 -15.08 8.53
N LYS A 95 -12.31 -15.11 7.59
CA LYS A 95 -12.07 -14.65 6.22
C LYS A 95 -11.97 -13.14 6.14
N LEU A 96 -12.90 -12.41 6.78
CA LEU A 96 -12.85 -10.95 6.86
C LEU A 96 -11.53 -10.46 7.47
N GLU A 97 -11.10 -11.05 8.59
CA GLU A 97 -9.83 -10.70 9.24
C GLU A 97 -8.63 -10.90 8.30
N LYS A 98 -8.55 -12.04 7.60
CA LYS A 98 -7.49 -12.28 6.60
C LYS A 98 -7.51 -11.28 5.46
N LEU A 99 -8.69 -10.85 5.01
CA LEU A 99 -8.81 -9.83 3.97
C LEU A 99 -8.35 -8.47 4.49
N GLN A 100 -8.69 -8.11 5.72
CA GLN A 100 -8.23 -6.89 6.40
C GLN A 100 -6.71 -6.86 6.55
N GLU A 101 -6.10 -7.95 7.01
CA GLU A 101 -4.64 -8.07 7.13
C GLU A 101 -3.94 -7.87 5.78
N LYS A 102 -4.48 -8.47 4.71
CA LYS A 102 -3.95 -8.28 3.36
C LYS A 102 -4.12 -6.83 2.90
N TYR A 103 -5.27 -6.22 3.16
CA TYR A 103 -5.54 -4.82 2.83
C TYR A 103 -4.48 -3.91 3.46
N GLU A 104 -4.28 -4.05 4.78
CA GLU A 104 -3.29 -3.27 5.51
C GLU A 104 -1.87 -3.51 4.98
N LYS A 105 -1.52 -4.75 4.64
CA LYS A 105 -0.22 -5.09 4.06
C LYS A 105 0.02 -4.42 2.71
N HIS A 106 -1.01 -4.32 1.86
CA HIS A 106 -0.90 -3.64 0.58
C HIS A 106 -0.74 -2.13 0.75
N ILE A 107 -1.51 -1.50 1.65
CA ILE A 107 -1.32 -0.09 2.01
C ILE A 107 0.09 0.16 2.57
N GLN A 108 0.56 -0.65 3.51
CA GLN A 108 1.92 -0.53 4.05
C GLN A 108 3.00 -0.71 2.97
N THR A 109 2.72 -1.52 1.95
CA THR A 109 3.64 -1.71 0.82
C THR A 109 3.68 -0.46 -0.04
N ALA A 110 2.53 0.16 -0.34
CA ALA A 110 2.46 1.44 -1.04
C ALA A 110 3.22 2.54 -0.26
N GLU A 111 2.99 2.66 1.05
CA GLU A 111 3.70 3.61 1.92
C GLU A 111 5.22 3.39 1.89
N LYS A 112 5.68 2.13 1.92
CA LYS A 112 7.12 1.80 1.83
C LYS A 112 7.72 2.11 0.46
N ILE A 113 6.93 2.08 -0.60
CA ILE A 113 7.39 2.46 -1.94
C ILE A 113 7.53 3.99 -2.00
N ALA A 114 6.51 4.72 -1.53
CA ALA A 114 6.53 6.19 -1.45
C ALA A 114 7.74 6.70 -0.67
N ALA A 115 7.98 6.16 0.53
CA ALA A 115 9.10 6.56 1.39
C ALA A 115 10.50 6.26 0.81
N LYS A 116 10.60 5.38 -0.20
CA LYS A 116 11.87 5.10 -0.89
C LYS A 116 12.13 6.05 -2.04
N ASN A 117 11.10 6.70 -2.57
CA ASN A 117 11.19 7.59 -3.71
C ASN A 117 11.16 9.05 -3.25
N GLN A 118 12.30 9.56 -2.76
CA GLN A 118 12.41 10.90 -2.17
C GLN A 118 11.99 12.04 -3.11
N GLU A 119 12.11 11.84 -4.43
CA GLU A 119 11.75 12.87 -5.42
C GLU A 119 10.24 13.03 -5.55
N LYS A 120 9.49 11.92 -5.45
CA LYS A 120 8.04 11.89 -5.68
C LYS A 120 7.23 11.43 -4.46
N GLU A 121 7.87 11.35 -3.30
CA GLU A 121 7.26 10.85 -2.06
C GLU A 121 5.94 11.55 -1.76
N GLN A 122 5.90 12.89 -1.83
CA GLN A 122 4.69 13.67 -1.52
C GLN A 122 3.54 13.38 -2.50
N GLU A 123 3.84 13.29 -3.80
CA GLU A 123 2.84 12.94 -4.83
C GLU A 123 2.30 11.52 -4.60
N MET A 124 3.19 10.57 -4.32
CA MET A 124 2.85 9.19 -4.02
C MET A 124 1.99 9.07 -2.75
N ILE A 125 2.30 9.82 -1.70
CA ILE A 125 1.50 9.87 -0.47
C ILE A 125 0.11 10.44 -0.76
N GLN A 126 -0.01 11.50 -1.56
CA GLN A 126 -1.33 12.03 -1.94
C GLN A 126 -2.15 11.00 -2.73
N THR A 127 -1.51 10.20 -3.59
CA THR A 127 -2.18 9.11 -4.30
C THR A 127 -2.68 8.03 -3.34
N ILE A 128 -1.89 7.65 -2.33
CA ILE A 128 -2.31 6.71 -1.29
C ILE A 128 -3.49 7.27 -0.49
N VAL A 129 -3.43 8.53 -0.06
CA VAL A 129 -4.51 9.19 0.70
C VAL A 129 -5.82 9.18 -0.08
N LYS A 130 -5.80 9.59 -1.36
CA LYS A 130 -6.99 9.56 -2.24
C LYS A 130 -7.58 8.16 -2.36
N ALA A 131 -6.74 7.13 -2.44
CA ALA A 131 -7.21 5.75 -2.48
C ALA A 131 -7.85 5.34 -1.15
N GLN A 132 -7.20 5.65 -0.02
CA GLN A 132 -7.72 5.33 1.31
C GLN A 132 -9.04 6.05 1.62
N GLU A 133 -9.24 7.27 1.15
CA GLU A 133 -10.53 7.97 1.25
C GLU A 133 -11.66 7.17 0.58
N LYS A 134 -11.41 6.65 -0.63
CA LYS A 134 -12.35 5.76 -1.32
C LYS A 134 -12.55 4.45 -0.57
N HIS A 135 -11.47 3.87 -0.02
CA HIS A 135 -11.54 2.63 0.76
C HIS A 135 -12.39 2.82 2.01
N VAL A 136 -12.24 3.93 2.73
CA VAL A 136 -13.03 4.25 3.92
C VAL A 136 -14.52 4.28 3.61
N LEU A 137 -14.93 4.89 2.49
CA LEU A 137 -16.33 4.90 2.07
C LEU A 137 -16.86 3.49 1.86
N LYS A 138 -16.16 2.66 1.07
CA LYS A 138 -16.57 1.27 0.83
C LYS A 138 -16.55 0.42 2.10
N LEU A 139 -15.56 0.61 2.98
CA LEU A 139 -15.46 -0.12 4.24
C LEU A 139 -16.62 0.24 5.18
N LYS A 140 -17.14 1.48 5.13
CA LYS A 140 -18.36 1.84 5.85
C LYS A 140 -19.57 1.06 5.33
N ASP A 141 -19.71 0.93 4.02
CA ASP A 141 -20.76 0.09 3.42
C ASP A 141 -20.63 -1.38 3.85
N VAL A 142 -19.40 -1.91 3.88
CA VAL A 142 -19.12 -3.27 4.40
C VAL A 142 -19.52 -3.37 5.88
N ALA A 143 -19.21 -2.36 6.70
CA ALA A 143 -19.53 -2.34 8.12
C ALA A 143 -21.05 -2.40 8.40
N GLU A 144 -21.87 -1.94 7.46
CA GLU A 144 -23.35 -2.02 7.55
C GLU A 144 -23.88 -3.42 7.22
N LYS A 145 -23.18 -4.18 6.37
CA LYS A 145 -23.59 -5.52 5.91
C LYS A 145 -23.11 -6.64 6.83
N VAL A 146 -22.00 -6.45 7.53
CA VAL A 146 -21.44 -7.48 8.41
C VAL A 146 -22.26 -7.68 9.69
N PRO A 147 -22.32 -8.91 10.25
CA PRO A 147 -22.90 -9.13 11.56
C PRO A 147 -22.20 -8.32 12.67
N LEU A 148 -22.94 -7.97 13.73
CA LEU A 148 -22.44 -7.14 14.84
C LEU A 148 -21.08 -7.58 15.39
N LYS A 149 -20.82 -8.89 15.46
CA LYS A 149 -19.56 -9.45 15.96
C LYS A 149 -18.36 -9.15 15.05
N ALA A 150 -18.57 -9.06 13.74
CA ALA A 150 -17.52 -8.73 12.76
C ALA A 150 -17.37 -7.21 12.54
N LYS A 151 -18.41 -6.43 12.86
CA LYS A 151 -18.44 -4.97 12.67
C LYS A 151 -17.30 -4.24 13.39
N GLU A 152 -16.99 -4.63 14.63
CA GLU A 152 -15.92 -4.01 15.43
C GLU A 152 -14.55 -4.10 14.72
N ASN A 153 -14.27 -5.22 14.04
CA ASN A 153 -13.03 -5.40 13.30
C ASN A 153 -12.95 -4.47 12.09
N ILE A 154 -14.05 -4.29 11.36
CA ILE A 154 -14.11 -3.35 10.22
C ILE A 154 -14.00 -1.90 10.70
N ASP A 155 -14.70 -1.54 11.78
CA ASP A 155 -14.63 -0.20 12.38
C ASP A 155 -13.19 0.17 12.80
N ARG A 156 -12.42 -0.80 13.30
CA ARG A 156 -10.99 -0.61 13.62
C ARG A 156 -10.16 -0.30 12.37
N VAL A 157 -10.38 -1.00 11.28
CA VAL A 157 -9.65 -0.76 10.02
C VAL A 157 -10.00 0.61 9.44
N ILE A 158 -11.27 1.02 9.51
CA ILE A 158 -11.72 2.37 9.13
C ILE A 158 -11.00 3.42 9.98
N GLY A 159 -11.03 3.29 11.31
CA GLY A 159 -10.39 4.25 12.21
C GLY A 159 -8.89 4.38 11.97
N ASN A 160 -8.19 3.27 11.71
CA ASN A 160 -6.78 3.29 11.35
C ASN A 160 -6.52 4.03 10.03
N ALA A 161 -7.37 3.82 9.01
CA ALA A 161 -7.25 4.49 7.73
C ALA A 161 -7.53 6.01 7.85
N GLU A 162 -8.59 6.40 8.55
CA GLU A 162 -8.93 7.81 8.80
C GLU A 162 -7.83 8.54 9.58
N LEU A 163 -7.24 7.89 10.58
CA LEU A 163 -6.12 8.45 11.34
C LEU A 163 -4.90 8.69 10.45
N LYS A 164 -4.58 7.76 9.55
CA LYS A 164 -3.47 7.91 8.58
C LYS A 164 -3.73 9.07 7.61
N ILE A 165 -4.94 9.16 7.06
CA ILE A 165 -5.35 10.26 6.18
C ILE A 165 -5.20 11.62 6.89
N SER A 166 -5.68 11.72 8.14
CA SER A 166 -5.61 12.96 8.92
C SER A 166 -4.16 13.39 9.18
N ASN A 167 -3.27 12.44 9.50
CA ASN A 167 -1.86 12.74 9.74
C ASN A 167 -1.17 13.24 8.46
N ALA A 168 -1.38 12.53 7.33
CA ALA A 168 -0.79 12.91 6.05
C ALA A 168 -1.22 14.32 5.59
N ASN A 169 -2.49 14.70 5.82
CA ASN A 169 -3.01 16.03 5.48
C ASN A 169 -2.48 17.14 6.40
N SER A 170 -2.18 16.82 7.66
CA SER A 170 -1.63 17.78 8.63
C SER A 170 -0.18 18.14 8.32
N ASP A 171 0.63 17.14 7.96
CA ASP A 171 2.03 17.33 7.59
C ASP A 171 2.20 18.21 6.33
N ASN A 172 1.26 18.08 5.37
CA ASN A 172 1.26 18.89 4.16
C ASN A 172 0.93 20.37 4.43
N SER A 173 0.07 20.65 5.44
CA SER A 173 -0.39 21.99 5.79
C SER A 173 0.67 22.85 6.52
N GLN A 174 1.71 22.23 7.11
CA GLN A 174 2.82 22.96 7.73
C GLN A 174 3.91 23.39 6.74
N SER A 175 3.92 22.86 5.51
CA SER A 175 4.95 23.20 4.51
C SER A 175 4.73 24.57 3.84
N ASP A 176 3.51 25.10 3.87
CA ASP A 176 3.14 26.35 3.19
C ASP A 176 3.33 27.62 4.04
N SER A 177 3.70 27.52 5.33
CA SER A 177 3.76 28.68 6.23
C SER A 177 5.18 29.17 6.59
N GLN A 178 6.23 28.70 5.91
CA GLN A 178 7.61 29.12 6.18
C GLN A 178 8.34 29.59 4.91
N GLY A 179 7.74 30.55 4.21
CA GLY A 179 8.31 31.23 3.05
C GLY A 179 8.01 32.73 3.04
N GLY A 180 8.40 33.46 4.10
CA GLY A 180 8.11 34.89 4.26
C GLY A 180 9.23 35.66 4.97
N ASN A 181 10.25 36.01 4.19
CA ASN A 181 11.31 37.02 4.31
C ASN A 181 11.37 37.99 5.54
N SER A 182 12.58 38.12 6.12
CA SER A 182 13.26 39.40 6.42
C SER A 182 14.68 39.09 6.92
N ASP A 183 15.69 39.06 6.06
CA ASP A 183 16.66 40.15 5.85
C ASP A 183 16.75 41.16 7.01
N SER A 184 17.81 41.05 7.81
CA SER A 184 18.47 42.15 8.52
C SER A 184 19.84 41.67 8.99
N GLY A 185 20.86 42.01 8.21
CA GLY A 185 22.25 41.92 8.63
C GLY A 185 22.65 43.04 9.61
N ASN A 186 23.46 42.67 10.61
CA ASN A 186 24.57 43.40 11.25
C ASN A 186 25.00 42.49 12.42
N GLY A 187 26.22 41.99 12.54
CA GLY A 187 27.50 42.68 12.42
C GLY A 187 27.99 43.01 13.84
N GLU A 188 28.88 42.19 14.41
CA GLU A 188 30.10 42.60 15.16
C GLU A 188 30.67 41.47 16.04
N SER A 189 31.97 41.28 15.89
CA SER A 189 32.86 40.44 16.70
C SER A 189 33.37 41.21 17.91
N SER A 190 33.62 40.53 19.03
CA SER A 190 34.68 40.81 20.05
C SER A 190 34.54 39.73 21.13
N ASP A 191 35.46 38.78 21.24
CA ASP A 191 36.69 38.85 22.04
C ASP A 191 36.45 39.29 23.49
N ASN A 192 36.52 38.33 24.42
CA ASN A 192 37.31 38.49 25.64
C ASN A 192 37.48 37.15 26.36
N GLY A 193 38.73 36.70 26.46
CA GLY A 193 39.09 35.62 27.37
C GLY A 193 39.03 36.07 28.83
N GLN A 194 38.79 35.14 29.75
CA GLN A 194 39.30 35.27 31.11
C GLN A 194 39.54 33.90 31.73
N ALA A 195 40.80 33.71 32.12
CA ALA A 195 41.29 32.61 32.92
C ALA A 195 40.68 32.63 34.34
N GLY A 196 40.62 31.46 34.96
CA GLY A 196 40.24 31.31 36.37
C GLY A 196 40.47 29.88 36.85
N ASP A 197 41.62 29.71 37.48
CA ASP A 197 42.14 28.53 38.18
C ASP A 197 41.24 27.94 39.26
N SER A 198 41.68 26.76 39.73
CA SER A 198 41.49 26.15 41.06
C SER A 198 40.19 25.38 41.29
N ASP A 199 40.11 24.28 42.02
CA ASP A 199 41.04 23.33 42.65
C ASP A 199 40.11 22.32 43.37
N SER A 200 40.65 21.19 43.82
CA SER A 200 40.18 20.35 44.92
C SER A 200 39.03 19.34 44.69
N GLY A 201 39.42 18.07 44.58
CA GLY A 201 39.34 17.14 45.72
C GLY A 201 38.05 16.33 45.95
N GLY A 202 38.24 15.01 46.15
CA GLY A 202 37.31 14.11 46.87
C GLY A 202 36.62 13.08 45.96
N SER A 203 37.08 11.83 45.85
CA SER A 203 37.10 10.73 46.83
C SER A 203 35.72 10.15 47.18
N GLY A 204 35.56 8.83 46.99
CA GLY A 204 34.49 7.99 47.56
C GLY A 204 33.58 7.35 46.49
N SER A 205 33.78 6.11 46.06
CA SER A 205 33.57 4.83 46.76
C SER A 205 32.15 4.25 46.59
N ASN A 206 32.12 3.05 45.98
CA ASN A 206 31.24 1.89 46.18
C ASN A 206 29.72 2.00 46.17
N GLY A 207 29.10 1.07 45.44
CA GLY A 207 27.74 0.63 45.71
C GLY A 207 27.19 -0.38 44.70
N SER A 208 27.64 -1.64 44.78
CA SER A 208 26.88 -2.79 44.26
C SER A 208 25.54 -2.89 44.97
N GLY A 209 24.49 -3.27 44.25
CA GLY A 209 23.20 -3.64 44.85
C GLY A 209 22.26 -4.27 43.83
N ASN A 210 22.31 -5.61 43.79
CA ASN A 210 21.34 -6.60 43.29
C ASN A 210 20.60 -6.37 41.96
#